data_AF-A0AAU6YZT6-F1
#
_entry.id   AF-A0AAU6YZT6-F1
#
_cell.length_a   1.000
_cell.length_b   1.000
_cell.length_c   1.000
_cell.angle_alpha   90.00
_cell.angle_beta   90.00
_cell.angle_gamma   90.00
#
_symmetry.space_group_name_H-M   'P 1'
#
loop_
_entity.id
_entity.type
_entity.pdbx_description
1 polymer ?
#
loop_
_entity_poly.entity_id
_entity_poly.type
_entity_poly.pdbx_seq_one_letter_code
_entity_poly.pdbx_strand_id
1 'polypeptide(L)'
;MGSSLITCPNCGKTNRVPAAATGHPRCGSCRKDLPWIVDAGDTDFGVIAEQSSTPALIDFWAAWCGPCRMVSPVLDKLAQERAGQVKLVKVDVDKSPGLSRRFEVQAIPTILLIRDRKVVARQAGAPPAAALRRWLDDALAAGPP
;
A
#
# COMPACT_ATOMS: atom_id res chain seq x y z
N MET A 1 -9.33 1.36 14.38
CA MET A 1 -9.25 1.75 12.96
C MET A 1 -8.80 3.20 12.88
N GLY A 2 -7.57 3.43 12.42
CA GLY A 2 -6.98 4.76 12.33
C GLY A 2 -7.57 5.60 11.18
N SER A 3 -7.30 6.90 11.20
CA SER A 3 -7.56 7.80 10.08
C SER A 3 -6.43 8.81 9.99
N SER A 4 -5.95 9.10 8.79
CA SER A 4 -4.91 10.08 8.54
C SER A 4 -5.50 11.39 8.03
N LEU A 5 -4.82 12.49 8.30
CA LEU A 5 -5.07 13.77 7.66
C LEU A 5 -4.15 13.89 6.45
N ILE A 6 -4.72 14.12 5.28
CA ILE A 6 -3.96 14.31 4.05
C ILE A 6 -4.39 15.60 3.35
N THR A 7 -3.40 16.31 2.81
CA THR A 7 -3.64 17.49 1.98
C THR A 7 -3.91 17.03 0.56
N CYS A 8 -5.03 17.46 -0.02
CA CYS A 8 -5.37 17.12 -1.39
C CYS A 8 -4.32 17.70 -2.36
N PRO A 9 -3.63 16.87 -3.16
CA PRO A 9 -2.60 17.35 -4.09
C PRO A 9 -3.18 18.22 -5.22
N ASN A 10 -4.50 18.17 -5.44
CA ASN A 10 -5.17 18.93 -6.49
C ASN A 10 -5.67 20.32 -6.05
N CYS A 11 -6.20 20.45 -4.81
CA CYS A 11 -6.82 21.72 -4.37
C CYS A 11 -6.38 22.20 -2.98
N GLY A 12 -5.44 21.50 -2.32
CA GLY A 12 -4.91 21.90 -1.01
C GLY A 12 -5.83 21.66 0.19
N LYS A 13 -7.09 21.24 -0.01
CA LYS A 13 -7.98 20.94 1.13
C LYS A 13 -7.47 19.76 1.95
N THR A 14 -7.40 19.93 3.27
CA THR A 14 -7.16 18.81 4.20
C THR A 14 -8.38 17.90 4.27
N ASN A 15 -8.15 16.60 4.11
CA ASN A 15 -9.17 15.56 4.15
C ASN A 15 -8.78 14.52 5.20
N ARG A 16 -9.78 14.02 5.93
CA ARG A 16 -9.62 12.86 6.79
C ARG A 16 -9.85 11.60 5.96
N VAL A 17 -8.85 10.75 5.85
CA VAL A 17 -8.93 9.47 5.13
C VAL A 17 -8.89 8.32 6.12
N PRO A 18 -9.92 7.46 6.16
CA PRO A 18 -9.92 6.31 7.05
C PRO A 18 -8.94 5.23 6.57
N ALA A 19 -8.44 4.42 7.51
CA ALA A 19 -7.62 3.27 7.17
C ALA A 19 -8.39 2.21 6.35
N ALA A 20 -9.71 2.12 6.52
CA ALA A 20 -10.58 1.21 5.78
C ALA A 20 -11.90 1.92 5.40
N ALA A 21 -12.37 1.69 4.16
CA ALA A 21 -13.63 2.20 3.63
C ALA A 21 -14.02 1.39 2.39
N THR A 22 -15.30 1.45 2.01
CA THR A 22 -15.78 0.99 0.70
C THR A 22 -15.33 1.96 -0.40
N GLY A 23 -14.80 1.45 -1.51
CA GLY A 23 -14.33 2.27 -2.64
C GLY A 23 -12.90 2.79 -2.45
N HIS A 24 -12.67 4.05 -2.80
CA HIS A 24 -11.40 4.77 -2.62
C HIS A 24 -11.65 6.21 -2.12
N PRO A 25 -10.72 6.80 -1.34
CA PRO A 25 -10.90 8.14 -0.79
C PRO A 25 -10.89 9.21 -1.89
N ARG A 26 -11.83 10.16 -1.79
CA ARG A 26 -11.95 11.31 -2.70
C ARG A 26 -11.98 12.60 -1.91
N CYS A 27 -11.44 13.67 -2.49
CA CYS A 27 -11.45 14.99 -1.88
C CYS A 27 -12.89 15.49 -1.67
N GLY A 28 -13.21 15.90 -0.44
CA GLY A 28 -14.50 16.52 -0.11
C GLY A 28 -14.70 17.95 -0.64
N SER A 29 -13.77 18.47 -1.45
CA SER A 29 -13.95 19.74 -2.18
C SER A 29 -13.92 19.52 -3.68
N CYS A 30 -12.77 19.15 -4.27
CA CYS A 30 -12.65 19.03 -5.72
C CYS A 30 -13.01 17.64 -6.28
N ARG A 31 -13.37 16.67 -5.42
CA ARG A 31 -13.76 15.30 -5.79
C ARG A 31 -12.68 14.48 -6.49
N LYS A 32 -11.45 14.97 -6.63
CA LYS A 32 -10.33 14.17 -7.15
C LYS A 32 -9.97 13.04 -6.18
N ASP A 33 -9.54 11.90 -6.71
CA ASP A 33 -9.07 10.78 -5.91
C ASP A 33 -7.87 11.19 -5.08
N LEU A 34 -7.82 10.67 -3.87
CA LEU A 34 -6.76 10.95 -2.92
C LEU A 34 -5.82 9.75 -2.79
N PRO A 35 -4.52 9.99 -2.55
CA PRO A 35 -3.60 8.92 -2.19
C PRO A 35 -4.10 8.19 -0.94
N TRP A 36 -4.08 6.86 -0.96
CA TRP A 36 -4.48 6.04 0.17
C TRP A 36 -3.27 5.25 0.70
N ILE A 37 -2.54 5.87 1.61
CA ILE A 37 -1.35 5.32 2.26
C ILE A 37 -1.67 5.16 3.75
N VAL A 38 -1.56 3.93 4.25
CA VAL A 38 -1.98 3.57 5.62
C VAL A 38 -1.03 2.55 6.22
N ASP A 39 -1.00 2.48 7.54
CA ASP A 39 -0.34 1.39 8.28
C ASP A 39 -1.36 0.30 8.60
N ALA A 40 -0.88 -0.95 8.71
CA ALA A 40 -1.66 -2.07 9.23
C ALA A 40 -0.77 -2.99 10.06
N GLY A 41 -1.38 -3.73 10.99
CA GLY A 41 -0.71 -4.73 11.81
C GLY A 41 -1.52 -6.01 11.98
N ASP A 42 -1.04 -6.90 12.84
CA ASP A 42 -1.58 -8.25 13.04
C ASP A 42 -3.10 -8.29 13.33
N THR A 43 -3.66 -7.23 13.93
CA THR A 43 -5.07 -7.20 14.38
C THR A 43 -6.04 -6.59 13.37
N ASP A 44 -5.59 -5.78 12.41
CA ASP A 44 -6.47 -5.03 11.51
C ASP A 44 -6.16 -5.19 10.02
N PHE A 45 -5.10 -5.91 9.66
CA PHE A 45 -4.70 -6.17 8.28
C PHE A 45 -5.81 -6.73 7.41
N GLY A 46 -6.61 -7.67 7.92
CA GLY A 46 -7.70 -8.27 7.14
C GLY A 46 -8.72 -7.25 6.67
N VAL A 47 -9.06 -6.27 7.51
CA VAL A 47 -10.01 -5.20 7.17
C VAL A 47 -9.35 -4.10 6.34
N ILE A 48 -8.08 -3.77 6.63
CA ILE A 48 -7.37 -2.69 5.94
C ILE A 48 -6.93 -3.11 4.53
N ALA A 49 -6.33 -4.29 4.38
CA ALA A 49 -5.73 -4.73 3.13
C ALA A 49 -6.62 -5.73 2.37
N GLU A 50 -6.99 -6.84 3.00
CA GLU A 50 -7.59 -7.98 2.27
C GLU A 50 -9.02 -7.70 1.82
N GLN A 51 -9.79 -7.00 2.64
CA GLN A 51 -11.18 -6.59 2.33
C GLN A 51 -11.27 -5.33 1.48
N SER A 52 -10.13 -4.72 1.09
CA SER A 52 -10.12 -3.53 0.26
C SER A 52 -10.66 -3.83 -1.14
N SER A 53 -11.61 -3.02 -1.61
CA SER A 53 -12.08 -3.07 -3.01
C SER A 53 -11.07 -2.46 -4.00
N THR A 54 -10.10 -1.70 -3.49
CA THR A 54 -8.96 -1.19 -4.26
C THR A 54 -7.78 -2.13 -4.05
N PRO A 55 -7.04 -2.55 -5.10
CA PRO A 55 -5.84 -3.38 -4.96
C PRO A 55 -4.89 -2.85 -3.87
N ALA A 56 -4.51 -3.70 -2.93
CA ALA A 56 -3.67 -3.34 -1.79
C ALA A 56 -2.21 -3.73 -2.06
N LEU A 57 -1.35 -2.73 -2.22
CA LEU A 57 0.10 -2.85 -2.34
C LEU A 57 0.70 -2.84 -0.94
N ILE A 58 1.26 -3.97 -0.51
CA ILE A 58 1.76 -4.16 0.85
C ILE A 58 3.28 -3.95 0.86
N ASP A 59 3.78 -3.05 1.70
CA ASP A 59 5.21 -2.82 1.95
C ASP A 59 5.58 -3.43 3.31
N PHE A 60 6.22 -4.59 3.32
CA PHE A 60 6.81 -5.15 4.53
C PHE A 60 8.20 -4.55 4.75
N TRP A 61 8.33 -3.74 5.81
CA TRP A 61 9.51 -2.91 6.06
C TRP A 61 9.90 -2.91 7.54
N ALA A 62 11.07 -2.32 7.84
CA ALA A 62 11.49 -1.98 9.21
C ALA A 62 12.38 -0.72 9.20
N ALA A 63 12.46 0.00 10.32
CA ALA A 63 13.24 1.25 10.41
C ALA A 63 14.75 1.04 10.24
N TRP A 64 15.26 -0.09 10.71
CA TRP A 64 16.67 -0.46 10.61
C TRP A 64 17.08 -0.93 9.21
N CYS A 65 16.12 -1.26 8.34
CA CYS A 65 16.36 -1.77 6.99
C CYS A 65 16.82 -0.66 6.03
N GLY A 66 18.11 -0.65 5.71
CA GLY A 66 18.71 0.28 4.74
C GLY A 66 18.00 0.29 3.37
N PRO A 67 17.82 -0.86 2.71
CA PRO A 67 17.12 -0.94 1.43
C PRO A 67 15.67 -0.44 1.48
N CYS A 68 14.95 -0.68 2.58
CA CYS A 68 13.57 -0.23 2.76
C CYS A 68 13.48 1.30 2.71
N ARG A 69 14.45 2.02 3.29
CA ARG A 69 14.50 3.49 3.24
C ARG A 69 14.59 4.06 1.82
N MET A 70 15.06 3.27 0.84
CA MET A 70 15.05 3.65 -0.58
C MET A 70 13.75 3.26 -1.29
N VAL A 71 13.18 2.11 -0.95
CA VAL A 71 11.98 1.56 -1.63
C VAL A 71 10.69 2.21 -1.16
N SER A 72 10.49 2.40 0.14
CA SER A 72 9.23 2.93 0.68
C SER A 72 8.86 4.31 0.12
N PRO A 73 9.79 5.27 -0.08
CA PRO A 73 9.46 6.54 -0.75
C PRO A 73 9.02 6.39 -2.21
N VAL A 74 9.56 5.39 -2.93
CA VAL A 74 9.13 5.08 -4.30
C VAL A 74 7.70 4.54 -4.30
N LEU A 75 7.37 3.65 -3.36
CA LEU A 75 6.01 3.15 -3.18
C LEU A 75 5.03 4.26 -2.81
N ASP A 76 5.42 5.16 -1.89
CA ASP A 76 4.60 6.32 -1.51
C ASP A 76 4.29 7.20 -2.74
N LYS A 77 5.30 7.45 -3.59
CA LYS A 77 5.12 8.21 -4.84
C LYS A 77 4.20 7.48 -5.84
N LEU A 78 4.37 6.17 -6.01
CA LEU A 78 3.51 5.37 -6.89
C LEU A 78 2.05 5.38 -6.41
N ALA A 79 1.82 5.32 -5.10
CA ALA A 79 0.47 5.42 -4.51
C ALA A 79 -0.16 6.80 -4.72
N GLN A 80 0.65 7.87 -4.71
CA GLN A 80 0.17 9.22 -5.04
C GLN A 80 -0.21 9.36 -6.52
N GLU A 81 0.66 8.91 -7.42
CA GLU A 81 0.42 8.97 -8.87
C GLU A 81 -0.76 8.10 -9.32
N ARG A 82 -1.06 7.04 -8.56
CA ARG A 82 -2.12 6.06 -8.82
C ARG A 82 -3.26 6.14 -7.81
N ALA A 83 -3.51 7.34 -7.27
CA ALA A 83 -4.64 7.59 -6.40
C ALA A 83 -5.94 7.03 -7.01
N GLY A 84 -6.71 6.30 -6.20
CA GLY A 84 -7.94 5.61 -6.62
C GLY A 84 -7.74 4.24 -7.27
N GLN A 85 -6.52 3.90 -7.72
CA GLN A 85 -6.22 2.62 -8.38
C GLN A 85 -5.47 1.64 -7.49
N VAL A 86 -4.70 2.15 -6.53
CA VAL A 86 -3.95 1.33 -5.57
C VAL A 86 -4.02 1.95 -4.18
N LYS A 87 -4.03 1.09 -3.17
CA LYS A 87 -3.87 1.45 -1.77
C LYS A 87 -2.53 0.93 -1.27
N LEU A 88 -1.68 1.79 -0.73
CA LEU A 88 -0.43 1.38 -0.11
C LEU A 88 -0.65 1.08 1.37
N VAL A 89 -0.29 -0.13 1.80
CA VAL A 89 -0.40 -0.60 3.17
C VAL A 89 1.01 -0.91 3.68
N LYS A 90 1.47 -0.17 4.68
CA LYS A 90 2.80 -0.33 5.27
C LYS A 90 2.69 -1.24 6.48
N VAL A 91 3.50 -2.29 6.50
CA VAL A 91 3.54 -3.28 7.58
C VAL A 91 4.95 -3.30 8.16
N ASP A 92 5.06 -2.80 9.38
CA ASP A 92 6.29 -2.85 10.17
C ASP A 92 6.46 -4.28 10.73
N VAL A 93 7.49 -4.99 10.25
CA VAL A 93 7.71 -6.41 10.60
C VAL A 93 8.11 -6.60 12.06
N ASP A 94 8.68 -5.58 12.71
CA ASP A 94 9.04 -5.64 14.13
C ASP A 94 7.79 -5.65 15.01
N LYS A 95 6.70 -5.01 14.53
CA LYS A 95 5.43 -4.89 15.24
C LYS A 95 4.38 -5.92 14.79
N SER A 96 4.60 -6.56 13.65
CA SER A 96 3.63 -7.47 13.03
C SER A 96 4.24 -8.84 12.69
N PRO A 97 4.83 -9.56 13.68
CA PRO A 97 5.47 -10.85 13.43
C PRO A 97 4.47 -11.93 12.98
N GLY A 98 3.17 -11.80 13.31
CA GLY A 98 2.12 -12.67 12.82
C GLY A 98 1.96 -12.58 11.30
N LEU A 99 1.88 -11.37 10.76
CA LEU A 99 1.82 -11.12 9.31
C LEU A 99 3.09 -11.58 8.61
N SER A 100 4.28 -11.31 9.16
CA SER A 100 5.54 -11.77 8.59
C SER A 100 5.58 -13.30 8.44
N ARG A 101 5.10 -14.04 9.44
CA ARG A 101 4.96 -15.51 9.34
C ARG A 101 3.90 -15.93 8.33
N ARG A 102 2.71 -15.33 8.40
CA ARG A 102 1.56 -15.66 7.54
C ARG A 102 1.88 -15.49 6.06
N PHE A 103 2.63 -14.44 5.72
CA PHE A 103 3.05 -14.14 4.36
C PHE A 103 4.47 -14.60 4.05
N GLU A 104 5.09 -15.44 4.88
CA GLU A 104 6.41 -16.02 4.63
C GLU A 104 7.48 -14.97 4.26
N VAL A 105 7.48 -13.84 4.96
CA VAL A 105 8.43 -12.74 4.73
C VAL A 105 9.78 -13.13 5.31
N GLN A 106 10.66 -13.64 4.46
CA GLN A 106 12.02 -14.09 4.82
C GLN A 106 13.07 -12.96 4.75
N ALA A 107 12.81 -11.93 3.96
CA ALA A 107 13.67 -10.77 3.80
C ALA A 107 12.83 -9.51 3.58
N ILE A 108 13.39 -8.36 3.98
CA ILE A 108 12.78 -7.05 3.74
C ILE A 108 13.68 -6.15 2.88
N PRO A 109 13.10 -5.30 2.02
CA PRO A 109 11.67 -5.15 1.80
C PRO A 109 11.06 -6.34 1.04
N THR A 110 9.82 -6.69 1.38
CA THR A 110 8.99 -7.58 0.57
C THR A 110 7.73 -6.81 0.20
N ILE A 111 7.40 -6.78 -1.08
CA ILE A 111 6.25 -6.10 -1.62
C ILE A 111 5.25 -7.12 -2.15
N LEU A 112 3.99 -7.03 -1.72
CA LEU A 112 2.91 -7.87 -2.24
C LEU A 112 1.85 -7.00 -2.91
N LEU A 113 1.19 -7.52 -3.94
CA LEU A 113 -0.07 -6.98 -4.42
C LEU A 113 -1.19 -7.94 -4.05
N ILE A 114 -2.16 -7.46 -3.28
CA ILE A 114 -3.37 -8.20 -2.91
C ILE A 114 -4.56 -7.62 -3.68
N ARG A 115 -5.32 -8.51 -4.32
CA ARG A 115 -6.58 -8.20 -5.00
C ARG A 115 -7.55 -9.33 -4.74
N ASP A 116 -8.80 -9.02 -4.44
CA ASP A 116 -9.85 -10.00 -4.16
C ASP A 116 -9.45 -11.05 -3.10
N ARG A 117 -8.81 -10.57 -2.02
CA ARG A 117 -8.27 -11.39 -0.90
C ARG A 117 -7.17 -12.39 -1.30
N LYS A 118 -6.60 -12.27 -2.50
CA LYS A 118 -5.52 -13.13 -3.00
C LYS A 118 -4.26 -12.31 -3.24
N VAL A 119 -3.10 -12.90 -2.94
CA VAL A 119 -1.82 -12.37 -3.40
C VAL A 119 -1.72 -12.65 -4.90
N VAL A 120 -1.70 -11.60 -5.72
CA VAL A 120 -1.63 -11.71 -7.19
C VAL A 120 -0.23 -11.41 -7.73
N ALA A 121 0.62 -10.74 -6.94
CA ALA A 121 2.02 -10.55 -7.27
C ALA A 121 2.86 -10.41 -6.00
N ARG A 122 4.14 -10.80 -6.12
CA ARG A 122 5.16 -10.64 -5.08
C ARG A 122 6.45 -10.12 -5.71
N GLN A 123 7.11 -9.18 -5.02
CA GLN A 123 8.44 -8.70 -5.32
C GLN A 123 9.26 -8.72 -4.01
N ALA A 124 10.33 -9.50 -3.99
CA ALA A 124 11.27 -9.50 -2.87
C ALA A 124 12.47 -8.60 -3.16
N GLY A 125 13.01 -7.96 -2.13
CA GLY A 125 14.19 -7.09 -2.22
C GLY A 125 13.90 -5.71 -2.80
N ALA A 126 14.97 -4.98 -3.10
CA ALA A 126 14.93 -3.57 -3.51
C ALA A 126 15.32 -3.41 -4.99
N PRO A 127 14.41 -3.69 -5.94
CA PRO A 127 14.71 -3.44 -7.35
C PRO A 127 14.84 -1.92 -7.62
N PRO A 128 15.50 -1.52 -8.71
CA PRO A 128 15.51 -0.12 -9.14
C PRO A 128 14.08 0.42 -9.33
N ALA A 129 13.87 1.71 -9.06
CA ALA A 129 12.54 2.33 -9.09
C ALA A 129 11.76 2.11 -10.40
N ALA A 130 12.46 2.14 -11.54
CA ALA A 130 11.85 1.88 -12.85
C ALA A 130 11.34 0.44 -12.99
N ALA A 131 12.09 -0.53 -12.45
CA ALA A 131 11.68 -1.94 -12.45
C ALA A 131 10.50 -2.17 -11.48
N LEU A 132 10.51 -1.53 -10.31
CA LEU A 132 9.40 -1.58 -9.37
C LEU A 132 8.10 -1.01 -9.96
N ARG A 133 8.20 0.11 -10.69
CA ARG A 133 7.07 0.71 -11.40
C ARG A 133 6.49 -0.25 -12.43
N ARG A 134 7.34 -0.83 -13.28
CA ARG A 134 6.92 -1.78 -14.31
C ARG A 134 6.27 -3.02 -13.70
N TRP A 135 6.87 -3.59 -12.66
CA TRP A 135 6.28 -4.72 -11.94
C TRP A 135 4.87 -4.40 -11.42
N LEU A 136 4.65 -3.20 -10.87
CA LEU A 136 3.32 -2.79 -10.41
C LEU A 136 2.34 -2.60 -11.57
N ASP A 137 2.77 -2.01 -12.68
CA ASP A 137 1.95 -1.85 -13.88
C ASP A 137 1.47 -3.20 -14.44
N ASP A 138 2.40 -4.14 -14.62
CA ASP A 138 2.11 -5.48 -15.11
C ASP A 138 1.15 -6.22 -14.18
N ALA A 139 1.41 -6.16 -12.86
CA ALA A 139 0.57 -6.80 -11.85
C ALA A 139 -0.84 -6.19 -11.76
N LEU A 140 -0.98 -4.87 -12.02
CA LEU A 140 -2.30 -4.23 -12.05
C LEU A 140 -3.08 -4.61 -13.30
N ALA A 141 -2.41 -4.72 -14.45
CA ALA A 141 -3.00 -5.06 -15.74
C ALA A 141 -3.43 -6.53 -15.85
N ALA A 142 -2.73 -7.45 -15.19
CA ALA A 142 -2.94 -8.90 -15.34
C ALA A 142 -4.34 -9.40 -14.92
N GLY A 143 -5.16 -8.61 -14.21
CA GLY A 143 -6.46 -9.07 -13.70
C GLY A 143 -6.34 -10.26 -12.73
N PRO A 144 -7.38 -10.64 -11.98
CA PRO A 144 -7.44 -12.01 -11.49
C PRO A 144 -7.65 -12.96 -12.70
N PRO A 145 -7.06 -14.17 -12.71
CA PRO A 145 -7.47 -15.22 -13.62
C PRO A 145 -8.92 -15.63 -13.39
#